data_AF-A0A6G0EJN8-F1
#
_entry.id   AF-A0A6G0EJN8-F1
#
_cell.length_a   1.000
_cell.length_b   1.000
_cell.length_c   1.000
_cell.angle_alpha   90.00
_cell.angle_beta   90.00
_cell.angle_gamma   90.00
#
_symmetry.space_group_name_H-M   'P 1'
#
loop_
_entity.id
_entity.type
_entity.pdbx_description
1 polymer ?
#
loop_
_entity_poly.entity_id
_entity_poly.type
_entity_poly.pdbx_seq_one_letter_code
_entity_poly.pdbx_strand_id
1 'polypeptide(L)'
;MQQRCVVNAAWRRKVRRELDALTGGPLSAGWWFTKAGLRVAFAEVIFMFLVLMNSDADAILAVNAGESSVLSLFVLVLTTPEYLVIAAIVFVVALLLPFLPRRNQATNRWE
;
A
#
# COMPACT_ATOMS: atom_id res chain seq x y z
N MET A 1 -20.56 -18.05 17.19
CA MET A 1 -21.18 -16.77 16.79
C MET A 1 -20.62 -15.56 17.56
N GLN A 2 -20.34 -15.65 18.87
CA GLN A 2 -19.77 -14.56 19.68
C GLN A 2 -18.47 -13.93 19.13
N GLN A 3 -17.52 -14.74 18.64
CA GLN A 3 -16.26 -14.21 18.07
C GLN A 3 -16.49 -13.28 16.87
N ARG A 4 -17.38 -13.64 15.93
CA ARG A 4 -17.69 -12.79 14.75
C ARG A 4 -18.27 -11.44 15.17
N CYS A 5 -19.12 -11.40 16.19
CA CYS A 5 -19.69 -10.15 16.71
C CYS A 5 -18.62 -9.25 17.36
N VAL A 6 -17.68 -9.85 18.11
CA VAL A 6 -16.57 -9.11 18.75
C VAL A 6 -15.60 -8.54 17.72
N VAL A 7 -15.26 -9.30 16.67
CA VAL A 7 -14.44 -8.80 15.55
C VAL A 7 -15.11 -7.61 14.87
N ASN A 8 -16.41 -7.72 14.58
CA ASN A 8 -17.17 -6.67 13.88
C ASN A 8 -17.25 -5.37 14.71
N ALA A 9 -17.35 -5.47 16.05
CA ALA A 9 -17.38 -4.30 16.93
C ALA A 9 -15.99 -3.65 17.14
N ALA A 10 -14.91 -4.44 17.20
CA ALA A 10 -13.54 -3.93 17.27
C ALA A 10 -13.13 -3.24 15.96
N TRP A 11 -13.47 -3.87 14.84
CA TRP A 11 -13.26 -3.35 13.50
C TRP A 11 -13.97 -2.03 13.24
N ARG A 12 -15.25 -1.92 13.59
CA ARG A 12 -15.97 -0.63 13.49
C ARG A 12 -15.32 0.47 14.32
N ARG A 13 -14.80 0.17 15.52
CA ARG A 13 -14.08 1.15 16.35
C ARG A 13 -12.76 1.56 15.74
N LYS A 14 -12.06 0.64 15.07
CA LYS A 14 -10.84 0.95 14.31
C LYS A 14 -11.16 1.85 13.12
N VAL A 15 -12.13 1.49 12.30
CA VAL A 15 -12.58 2.28 11.15
C VAL A 15 -13.02 3.68 11.59
N ARG A 16 -13.77 3.79 12.70
CA ARG A 16 -14.17 5.10 13.24
C ARG A 16 -12.97 5.95 13.67
N ARG A 17 -11.95 5.36 14.32
CA ARG A 17 -10.70 6.09 14.67
C ARG A 17 -9.93 6.60 13.44
N GLU A 18 -9.87 5.80 12.38
CA GLU A 18 -9.22 6.22 11.12
C GLU A 18 -10.03 7.33 10.43
N LEU A 19 -11.36 7.25 10.45
CA LEU A 19 -12.25 8.31 9.94
C LEU A 19 -12.15 9.59 10.78
N ASP A 20 -12.12 9.47 12.11
CA ASP A 20 -11.97 10.62 13.00
C ASP A 20 -10.61 11.31 12.81
N ALA A 21 -9.54 10.55 12.47
CA ALA A 21 -8.25 11.14 12.13
C ALA A 21 -8.32 11.95 10.81
N LEU A 22 -9.09 11.46 9.84
CA LEU A 22 -9.35 12.15 8.57
C LEU A 22 -10.24 13.40 8.73
N THR A 23 -11.20 13.39 9.67
CA THR A 23 -12.16 14.50 9.86
C THR A 23 -11.85 15.41 11.05
N GLY A 24 -10.89 15.04 11.91
CA GLY A 24 -10.59 15.70 13.19
C GLY A 24 -9.80 17.01 13.10
N GLY A 25 -9.45 17.47 11.90
CA GLY A 25 -8.75 18.74 11.66
C GLY A 25 -7.60 18.62 10.66
N PRO A 26 -7.01 19.76 10.24
CA PRO A 26 -6.00 19.78 9.18
C PRO A 26 -4.70 19.05 9.56
N LEU A 27 -4.29 19.11 10.83
CA LEU A 27 -3.07 18.44 11.31
C LEU A 27 -3.23 16.91 11.40
N SER A 28 -4.37 16.42 11.89
CA SER A 28 -4.63 14.98 11.98
C SER A 28 -4.84 14.35 10.60
N ALA A 29 -5.57 15.05 9.72
CA ALA A 29 -5.79 14.62 8.35
C ALA A 29 -4.47 14.62 7.57
N GLY A 30 -3.68 15.69 7.68
CA GLY A 30 -2.36 15.78 7.08
C GLY A 30 -1.43 14.65 7.54
N TRP A 31 -1.40 14.36 8.84
CA TRP A 31 -0.60 13.24 9.36
C TRP A 31 -1.07 11.88 8.86
N TRP A 32 -2.39 11.70 8.72
CA TRP A 32 -2.96 10.49 8.13
C TRP A 32 -2.53 10.34 6.67
N PHE A 33 -2.65 11.39 5.86
CA PHE A 33 -2.23 11.40 4.45
C PHE A 33 -0.74 11.15 4.30
N THR A 34 0.12 11.74 5.13
CA THR A 34 1.57 11.47 5.09
C THR A 34 1.88 10.01 5.37
N LYS A 35 1.24 9.41 6.38
CA LYS A 35 1.42 7.98 6.70
C LYS A 35 0.86 7.06 5.62
N ALA A 36 -0.29 7.41 5.06
CA ALA A 36 -0.92 6.67 3.97
C ALA A 36 -0.05 6.73 2.71
N GLY A 37 0.40 7.94 2.33
CA GLY A 37 1.27 8.19 1.20
C GLY A 37 2.59 7.44 1.30
N LEU A 38 3.26 7.47 2.46
CA LEU A 38 4.51 6.73 2.65
C LEU A 38 4.31 5.21 2.51
N ARG A 39 3.21 4.68 3.04
CA ARG A 39 2.89 3.24 2.93
C ARG A 39 2.59 2.84 1.50
N VAL A 40 1.78 3.64 0.80
CA VAL A 40 1.44 3.41 -0.60
C VAL A 40 2.71 3.47 -1.45
N ALA A 41 3.52 4.53 -1.32
CA ALA A 41 4.77 4.67 -2.05
C ALA A 41 5.72 3.48 -1.80
N PHE A 42 5.84 3.04 -0.54
CA PHE A 42 6.65 1.87 -0.21
C PHE A 42 6.12 0.58 -0.83
N ALA A 43 4.80 0.36 -0.78
CA ALA A 43 4.16 -0.80 -1.39
C ALA A 43 4.34 -0.79 -2.92
N GLU A 44 4.10 0.35 -3.57
CA GLU A 44 4.31 0.54 -5.01
C GLU A 44 5.74 0.20 -5.43
N VAL A 45 6.73 0.78 -4.76
CA VAL A 45 8.14 0.56 -5.10
C VAL A 45 8.51 -0.92 -5.00
N ILE A 46 8.11 -1.60 -3.92
CA ILE A 46 8.45 -3.02 -3.74
C ILE A 46 7.69 -3.90 -4.74
N PHE A 47 6.37 -3.70 -4.89
CA PHE A 47 5.58 -4.54 -5.78
C PHE A 47 5.96 -4.32 -7.25
N MET A 48 6.16 -3.08 -7.69
CA MET A 48 6.63 -2.80 -9.05
C MET A 48 8.01 -3.38 -9.29
N PHE A 49 8.92 -3.28 -8.32
CA PHE A 49 10.23 -3.90 -8.44
C PHE A 49 10.13 -5.43 -8.57
N LEU A 50 9.29 -6.10 -7.77
CA LEU A 50 9.07 -7.54 -7.88
C LEU A 50 8.43 -7.93 -9.23
N VAL A 51 7.48 -7.13 -9.72
CA VAL A 51 6.82 -7.35 -11.01
C VAL A 51 7.82 -7.21 -12.15
N LEU A 52 8.67 -6.18 -12.12
CA LEU A 52 9.75 -5.99 -13.08
C LEU A 52 10.78 -7.12 -13.02
N MET A 53 11.17 -7.57 -11.81
CA MET A 53 12.06 -8.74 -11.68
C MET A 53 11.47 -10.00 -12.30
N ASN A 54 10.16 -10.17 -12.22
CA ASN A 54 9.49 -11.35 -12.74
C ASN A 54 9.24 -11.27 -14.26
N SER A 55 8.94 -10.07 -14.77
CA SER A 55 8.38 -9.91 -16.12
C SER A 55 9.37 -9.27 -17.10
N ASP A 56 10.29 -8.43 -16.61
CA ASP A 56 11.30 -7.69 -17.38
C ASP A 56 12.67 -7.72 -16.66
N ALA A 57 13.15 -8.93 -16.34
CA ALA A 57 14.43 -9.11 -15.66
C ALA A 57 15.61 -8.47 -16.43
N ASP A 58 15.54 -8.50 -17.77
CA ASP A 58 16.55 -7.92 -18.65
C ASP A 58 16.69 -6.40 -18.46
N ALA A 59 15.58 -5.68 -18.22
CA ALA A 59 15.62 -4.24 -17.97
C ALA A 59 16.35 -3.93 -16.65
N ILE A 60 16.18 -4.77 -15.63
CA ILE A 60 16.89 -4.64 -14.35
C ILE A 60 18.38 -4.97 -14.53
N LEU A 61 18.69 -6.01 -15.30
CA LEU A 61 20.07 -6.40 -15.59
C LEU A 61 20.80 -5.30 -16.39
N ALA A 62 20.14 -4.66 -17.36
CA ALA A 62 20.70 -3.53 -18.11
C ALA A 62 21.01 -2.33 -17.22
N VAL A 63 20.17 -2.04 -16.23
CA VAL A 63 20.45 -1.00 -15.22
C VAL A 63 21.62 -1.42 -14.31
N ASN A 64 21.67 -2.67 -13.88
CA ASN A 64 22.75 -3.18 -13.04
C ASN A 64 24.11 -3.24 -13.78
N ALA A 65 24.09 -3.50 -15.08
CA ALA A 65 25.27 -3.46 -15.94
C ALA A 65 25.73 -2.02 -16.27
N GLY A 66 24.94 -1.01 -15.88
CA GLY A 66 25.22 0.39 -16.18
C GLY A 66 24.90 0.80 -17.63
N GLU A 67 24.24 -0.07 -18.39
CA GLU A 67 23.82 0.18 -19.77
C GLU A 67 22.58 1.07 -19.86
N SER A 68 21.78 1.10 -18.79
CA SER A 68 20.59 1.94 -18.69
C SER A 68 20.52 2.69 -17.35
N SER A 69 19.83 3.83 -17.34
CA SER A 69 19.55 4.60 -16.13
C SER A 69 18.43 3.96 -15.31
N VAL A 70 18.48 4.06 -13.97
CA VAL A 70 17.37 3.67 -13.08
C VAL A 70 16.07 4.39 -13.46
N LEU A 71 16.16 5.62 -13.99
CA LEU A 71 14.99 6.37 -14.46
C LEU A 71 14.25 5.66 -15.62
N SER A 72 14.93 4.83 -16.40
CA SER A 72 14.31 4.07 -17.49
C SER A 72 13.26 3.06 -16.98
N LEU A 73 13.46 2.50 -15.78
CA LEU A 73 12.49 1.59 -15.14
C LEU A 73 11.21 2.33 -14.79
N PHE A 74 11.31 3.58 -14.34
CA PHE A 74 10.14 4.41 -14.08
C PHE A 74 9.40 4.74 -15.38
N VAL A 75 10.13 5.09 -16.45
CA VAL A 75 9.52 5.32 -17.77
C VAL A 75 8.78 4.06 -18.22
N LEU A 76 9.43 2.90 -18.15
CA LEU A 76 8.83 1.61 -18.50
C LEU A 76 7.51 1.37 -17.75
N VAL A 77 7.50 1.54 -16.43
CA VAL A 77 6.29 1.40 -15.61
C VAL A 77 5.21 2.40 -16.01
N LEU A 78 5.57 3.64 -16.33
CA LEU A 78 4.62 4.70 -16.69
C LEU A 78 4.09 4.59 -18.12
N THR A 79 4.82 3.92 -19.02
CA THR A 79 4.43 3.76 -20.42
C THR A 79 3.75 2.43 -20.72
N THR A 80 3.90 1.44 -19.84
CA THR A 80 3.31 0.11 -20.02
C THR A 80 1.96 0.00 -19.30
N PRO A 81 0.84 -0.16 -20.04
CA PRO A 81 -0.50 -0.18 -19.44
C PRO A 81 -0.68 -1.26 -18.38
N GLU A 82 -0.05 -2.42 -18.55
CA GLU A 82 -0.14 -3.54 -17.61
C GLU A 82 0.43 -3.18 -16.24
N TYR A 83 1.58 -2.50 -16.21
CA TYR A 83 2.19 -2.02 -14.97
C TYR A 83 1.37 -0.94 -14.30
N LEU A 84 0.74 -0.05 -15.08
CA LEU A 84 -0.20 0.94 -14.54
C LEU A 84 -1.43 0.28 -13.90
N VAL A 85 -1.96 -0.80 -14.49
CA VAL A 85 -3.09 -1.54 -13.90
C VAL A 85 -2.67 -2.21 -12.60
N ILE A 86 -1.50 -2.86 -12.57
CA ILE A 86 -1.00 -3.50 -11.35
C ILE A 86 -0.72 -2.45 -10.26
N ALA A 87 -0.10 -1.33 -10.61
CA ALA A 87 0.11 -0.20 -9.69
C ALA A 87 -1.22 0.33 -9.15
N ALA A 88 -2.22 0.53 -10.01
CA ALA A 88 -3.55 0.96 -9.55
C ALA A 88 -4.17 -0.03 -8.55
N ILE A 89 -4.01 -1.34 -8.75
CA ILE A 89 -4.48 -2.36 -7.80
C ILE A 89 -3.70 -2.28 -6.48
N VAL A 90 -2.38 -2.20 -6.53
CA VAL A 90 -1.51 -2.09 -5.35
C VAL A 90 -1.85 -0.84 -4.55
N PHE A 91 -2.05 0.29 -5.23
CA PHE A 91 -2.49 1.55 -4.65
C PHE A 91 -3.79 1.39 -3.85
N VAL A 92 -4.82 0.81 -4.47
CA VAL A 92 -6.12 0.59 -3.83
C VAL A 92 -5.98 -0.33 -2.62
N VAL A 93 -5.26 -1.44 -2.75
CA VAL A 93 -5.03 -2.38 -1.64
C VAL A 93 -4.27 -1.71 -0.50
N ALA A 94 -3.19 -0.98 -0.80
CA ALA A 94 -2.37 -0.31 0.19
C ALA A 94 -3.12 0.80 0.94
N LEU A 95 -4.02 1.49 0.24
CA LEU A 95 -4.91 2.51 0.80
C LEU A 95 -6.01 1.90 1.67
N LEU A 96 -6.49 0.70 1.33
CA LEU A 96 -7.51 -0.04 2.09
C LEU A 96 -6.95 -0.82 3.28
N LEU A 97 -5.65 -1.15 3.31
CA LEU A 97 -4.98 -1.84 4.42
C LEU A 97 -5.29 -1.29 5.84
N PRO A 98 -5.31 0.03 6.12
CA PRO A 98 -5.64 0.52 7.45
C PRO A 98 -7.09 0.20 7.84
N PHE A 99 -8.00 0.09 6.88
CA PHE A 99 -9.39 -0.25 7.10
C PHE A 99 -9.66 -1.74 7.19
N LEU A 100 -8.71 -2.60 6.80
CA LEU A 100 -8.90 -4.05 6.92
C LEU A 100 -8.81 -4.53 8.37
N PRO A 101 -9.55 -5.60 8.72
CA PRO A 101 -9.40 -6.22 10.03
C PRO A 101 -7.96 -6.71 10.20
N ARG A 102 -7.35 -6.39 11.35
CA ARG A 102 -5.99 -6.81 11.71
C ARG A 102 -6.04 -7.46 13.09
N ARG A 103 -5.32 -8.57 13.23
CA ARG A 103 -5.09 -9.16 14.55
C ARG A 103 -4.23 -8.20 15.39
N ASN A 104 -4.77 -7.73 16.52
CA ASN A 104 -4.02 -6.97 17.49
C ASN A 104 -3.04 -7.93 18.20
N GLN A 105 -1.74 -7.66 18.07
CA GLN A 105 -0.69 -8.51 18.62
C GLN A 105 -0.61 -8.43 20.16
N ALA A 106 -1.00 -7.30 20.76
CA ALA A 106 -0.96 -7.13 22.21
C ALA A 106 -2.07 -7.90 22.93
N THR A 107 -3.23 -8.06 22.29
CA THR A 107 -4.41 -8.72 22.89
C THR A 107 -4.71 -10.08 22.27
N ASN A 108 -3.97 -10.46 21.22
CA ASN A 108 -4.16 -11.65 20.41
C ASN A 108 -5.59 -11.82 19.82
N ARG A 109 -6.34 -10.72 19.70
CA ARG A 109 -7.72 -10.67 19.20
C ARG A 109 -7.80 -9.99 17.84
N TRP A 110 -8.79 -10.37 17.04
CA TRP A 110 -9.06 -9.74 15.75
C TRP A 110 -9.77 -8.40 15.97
N GLU A 111 -9.18 -7.33 15.43
CA GLU A 111 -9.72 -5.96 15.38
C GLU A 111 -9.89 -5.50 13.95
#